data_AF-X0TWE3-F1
#
_entry.id   AF-X0TWE3-F1
#
_cell.length_a   1.000
_cell.length_b   1.000
_cell.length_c   1.000
_cell.angle_alpha   90.00
_cell.angle_beta   90.00
_cell.angle_gamma   90.00
#
_symmetry.space_group_name_H-M   'P 1'
#
loop_
_entity.id
_entity.type
_entity.pdbx_description
1 polymer ?
#
loop_
_entity_poly.entity_id
_entity_poly.type
_entity_poly.pdbx_seq_one_letter_code
_entity_poly.pdbx_strand_id
1 'polypeptide(L)'
;MKRFVWRLQRVLDIRTKEEQKARTELLKLTEKLAETQSELLAWRKVLEDIINGLTGENPKKRLGRQEFFLRYSSISDEQIKKHEDKVKELESQQRDKIAEVLKLRRLKKGLAKMRTEAKVQFIKEQEKLEQQQLDEDATILFVRKAHS
;
A
#
# COMPACT_ATOMS: atom_id res chain seq x y z
N MET A 1 -26.95 4.43 32.26
CA MET A 1 -26.23 3.84 31.12
C MET A 1 -24.75 3.65 31.44
N LYS A 2 -24.24 2.42 31.32
CA LYS A 2 -22.80 2.15 31.45
C LYS A 2 -22.06 2.73 30.23
N ARG A 3 -20.82 3.20 30.38
CA ARG A 3 -20.02 3.72 29.26
C ARG A 3 -19.44 2.57 28.44
N PHE A 4 -19.59 2.62 27.11
CA PHE A 4 -18.94 1.66 26.21
C PHE A 4 -17.42 1.87 26.19
N VAL A 5 -16.65 0.82 26.44
CA VAL A 5 -15.18 0.87 26.40
C VAL A 5 -14.67 0.43 25.04
N TRP A 6 -14.07 1.36 24.31
CA TRP A 6 -13.53 1.13 22.97
C TRP A 6 -12.18 0.38 22.99
N ARG A 7 -12.18 -0.91 23.34
CA ARG A 7 -10.95 -1.73 23.39
C ARG A 7 -10.23 -1.84 22.04
N LEU A 8 -10.98 -1.80 20.93
CA LEU A 8 -10.44 -1.92 19.57
C LEU A 8 -9.92 -0.60 18.97
N GLN A 9 -10.20 0.56 19.59
CA GLN A 9 -9.84 1.86 19.00
C GLN A 9 -8.31 2.01 18.89
N ARG A 10 -7.59 1.71 19.97
CA ARG A 10 -6.11 1.81 19.98
C ARG A 10 -5.48 0.90 18.94
N VAL A 11 -6.03 -0.31 18.74
CA VAL A 11 -5.55 -1.25 17.72
C VAL A 11 -5.79 -0.69 16.32
N LEU A 12 -6.97 -0.12 16.05
CA LEU A 12 -7.29 0.51 14.77
C LEU A 12 -6.37 1.70 14.46
N ASP A 13 -6.04 2.51 15.46
CA ASP A 13 -5.16 3.66 15.30
C ASP A 13 -3.73 3.21 14.97
N ILE A 14 -3.23 2.19 15.66
CA ILE A 14 -1.93 1.57 15.35
C ILE A 14 -1.91 1.02 13.92
N ARG A 15 -2.91 0.21 13.55
CA ARG A 15 -3.00 -0.36 12.19
C ARG A 15 -3.15 0.70 11.11
N THR A 16 -3.79 1.83 11.41
CA THR A 16 -3.88 2.96 10.47
C THR A 16 -2.53 3.60 10.24
N LYS A 17 -1.73 3.79 11.29
CA LYS A 17 -0.35 4.31 11.16
C LYS A 17 0.55 3.35 10.41
N GLU A 18 0.44 2.04 10.66
CA GLU A 18 1.18 1.01 9.92
C GLU A 18 0.83 1.01 8.44
N GLU A 19 -0.48 1.09 8.10
CA GLU A 19 -0.92 1.19 6.70
C GLU A 19 -0.35 2.46 6.03
N GLN A 20 -0.40 3.60 6.71
CA GLN A 20 0.16 4.85 6.20
C GLN A 20 1.66 4.74 5.95
N LYS A 21 2.41 4.16 6.89
CA LYS A 21 3.85 3.93 6.73
C LYS A 21 4.15 3.00 5.55
N ALA A 22 3.43 1.89 5.42
CA ALA A 22 3.61 0.97 4.30
C ALA A 22 3.30 1.64 2.94
N ARG A 23 2.30 2.52 2.88
CA ARG A 23 1.97 3.30 1.68
C ARG A 23 3.05 4.32 1.31
N THR A 24 3.64 5.01 2.28
CA THR A 24 4.73 5.95 1.99
C THR A 24 5.99 5.24 1.52
N GLU A 25 6.29 4.07 2.08
CA GLU A 25 7.37 3.20 1.61
C GLU A 25 7.12 2.70 0.17
N LEU A 26 5.88 2.30 -0.14
CA LEU A 26 5.49 1.91 -1.50
C LEU A 26 5.64 3.08 -2.49
N LEU A 27 5.28 4.30 -2.08
CA LEU A 27 5.41 5.49 -2.91
C LEU A 27 6.88 5.76 -3.24
N LYS A 28 7.76 5.71 -2.24
CA LYS A 28 9.22 5.85 -2.43
C LYS A 28 9.81 4.79 -3.36
N LEU A 29 9.35 3.54 -3.25
CA LEU A 29 9.77 2.46 -4.17
C LEU A 29 9.32 2.75 -5.61
N THR A 30 8.09 3.24 -5.76
CA THR A 30 7.51 3.58 -7.07
C THR A 30 8.25 4.74 -7.72
N GLU A 31 8.61 5.77 -6.96
CA GLU A 31 9.43 6.89 -7.43
C GLU A 31 10.81 6.42 -7.90
N LYS A 32 11.51 5.62 -7.09
CA LYS A 32 12.82 5.06 -7.47
C LYS A 32 12.76 4.18 -8.72
N LEU A 33 11.69 3.41 -8.86
CA LEU A 33 11.47 2.57 -10.03
C LEU A 33 11.25 3.43 -11.28
N ALA A 34 10.41 4.46 -11.18
CA ALA A 34 10.17 5.39 -12.28
C ALA A 34 11.46 6.14 -12.69
N GLU A 35 12.25 6.58 -11.71
CA GLU A 35 13.56 7.21 -11.94
C GLU A 35 14.50 6.26 -12.68
N THR A 36 14.69 5.04 -12.17
CA THR A 36 15.58 4.05 -12.80
C THR A 36 15.13 3.66 -14.21
N GLN A 37 13.81 3.54 -14.45
CA GLN A 37 13.25 3.30 -15.77
C GLN A 37 13.48 4.48 -16.72
N SER A 38 13.33 5.72 -16.22
CA SER A 38 13.58 6.91 -17.03
C SER A 38 15.04 7.04 -17.44
N GLU A 39 15.98 6.75 -16.54
CA GLU A 39 17.41 6.70 -16.83
C GLU A 39 17.71 5.66 -17.91
N LEU A 40 17.17 4.45 -17.76
CA LEU A 40 17.38 3.37 -18.72
C LEU A 40 16.82 3.70 -20.11
N LEU A 41 15.66 4.34 -20.19
CA LEU A 41 15.08 4.81 -21.44
C LEU A 41 15.92 5.92 -22.09
N ALA A 42 16.42 6.87 -21.29
CA ALA A 42 17.30 7.92 -21.79
C ALA A 42 18.59 7.33 -22.36
N TRP A 43 19.21 6.37 -21.65
CA TRP A 43 20.39 5.66 -22.12
C TRP A 43 20.15 4.89 -23.42
N ARG A 44 19.04 4.15 -23.52
CA ARG A 44 18.66 3.43 -24.75
C ARG A 44 18.49 4.38 -25.93
N LYS A 45 17.85 5.52 -25.70
CA LYS A 45 17.67 6.55 -26.74
C LYS A 45 19.01 7.12 -27.21
N VAL A 46 19.94 7.41 -26.30
CA VAL A 46 21.29 7.89 -26.67
C VAL A 46 22.01 6.85 -27.54
N LEU A 47 21.94 5.56 -27.18
CA LEU A 47 22.54 4.50 -27.98
C LEU A 47 21.89 4.38 -29.36
N GLU A 48 20.57 4.46 -29.43
CA GLU A 48 19.81 4.45 -30.68
C GLU A 48 20.20 5.63 -31.58
N ASP A 49 20.32 6.84 -31.03
CA ASP A 49 20.76 8.04 -31.76
C ASP A 49 22.19 7.88 -32.30
N ILE A 50 23.11 7.28 -31.53
CA ILE A 50 24.47 6.98 -31.98
C ILE A 50 24.46 5.97 -33.13
N ILE A 51 23.71 4.88 -33.00
CA ILE A 51 23.60 3.84 -34.03
C ILE A 51 23.01 4.43 -35.32
N ASN A 52 21.93 5.20 -35.20
CA ASN A 52 21.31 5.89 -36.33
C ASN A 52 22.30 6.85 -37.02
N GLY A 53 23.03 7.64 -36.24
CA GLY A 53 24.10 8.51 -36.75
C GLY A 53 25.19 7.75 -37.51
N LEU A 54 25.63 6.59 -37.02
CA LEU A 54 26.58 5.72 -37.72
C LEU A 54 26.01 5.19 -39.05
N THR A 55 24.74 4.79 -39.08
CA THR A 55 24.09 4.28 -40.29
C THR A 55 23.85 5.34 -41.36
N GLY A 56 23.78 6.62 -41.00
CA GLY A 56 23.65 7.74 -41.93
C GLY A 56 24.97 8.22 -42.55
N GLU A 57 26.13 7.81 -42.01
CA GLU A 57 27.43 8.31 -42.47
C GLU A 57 27.99 7.61 -43.69
N ASN A 58 28.82 8.32 -44.46
CA ASN A 58 29.59 7.76 -45.56
C ASN A 58 30.47 6.58 -45.06
N PRO A 59 30.43 5.40 -45.72
CA PRO A 59 31.14 4.19 -45.29
C PRO A 59 32.63 4.39 -44.95
N LYS A 60 33.34 5.28 -45.66
CA LYS A 60 34.76 5.55 -45.41
C LYS A 60 35.03 6.28 -44.09
N LYS A 61 34.09 7.10 -43.60
CA LYS A 61 34.19 7.79 -42.30
C LYS A 61 33.55 6.98 -41.15
N ARG A 62 32.64 6.07 -41.49
CA ARG A 62 31.89 5.21 -40.56
C ARG A 62 32.79 4.24 -39.79
N LEU A 63 33.79 3.65 -40.44
CA LEU A 63 34.66 2.61 -39.86
C LEU A 63 35.35 3.04 -38.56
N GLY A 64 35.95 4.24 -38.52
CA GLY A 64 36.63 4.74 -37.32
C GLY A 64 35.67 5.01 -36.15
N ARG A 65 34.46 5.50 -36.43
CA ARG A 65 33.43 5.70 -35.39
C ARG A 65 32.79 4.39 -34.93
N GLN A 66 32.63 3.40 -35.82
CA GLN A 66 32.18 2.05 -35.45
C GLN A 66 33.19 1.34 -34.55
N GLU A 67 34.49 1.44 -34.85
CA GLU A 67 35.52 0.86 -33.99
C GLU A 67 35.47 1.47 -32.58
N PHE A 68 35.32 2.80 -32.49
CA PHE A 68 35.17 3.48 -31.22
C PHE A 68 33.92 3.03 -30.47
N PHE A 69 32.75 2.98 -31.14
CA PHE A 69 31.51 2.50 -30.55
C PHE A 69 31.62 1.06 -30.02
N LEU A 70 32.21 0.15 -30.80
CA LEU A 70 32.39 -1.25 -30.40
C LEU A 70 33.32 -1.40 -29.21
N ARG A 71 34.40 -0.61 -29.12
CA ARG A 71 35.31 -0.62 -27.96
C ARG A 71 34.60 -0.26 -26.65
N TYR A 72 33.63 0.65 -26.68
CA TYR A 72 32.86 1.06 -25.50
C TYR A 72 31.54 0.32 -25.33
N SER A 73 31.08 -0.44 -26.32
CA SER A 73 29.80 -1.16 -26.29
C SER A 73 29.68 -2.14 -25.11
N SER A 74 30.75 -2.86 -24.81
CA SER A 74 30.79 -3.81 -23.68
C SER A 74 30.54 -3.14 -22.32
N ILE A 75 31.08 -1.94 -22.11
CA ILE A 75 30.88 -1.15 -20.88
C ILE A 75 29.43 -0.66 -20.81
N SER A 76 28.90 -0.17 -21.93
CA SER A 76 27.51 0.26 -22.04
C SER A 76 26.53 -0.88 -21.77
N ASP A 77 26.79 -2.06 -22.33
CA ASP A 77 25.96 -3.26 -22.16
C ASP A 77 25.96 -3.74 -20.70
N GLU A 78 27.11 -3.72 -20.03
CA GLU A 78 27.19 -4.01 -18.59
C GLU A 78 26.38 -3.02 -17.75
N GLN A 79 26.44 -1.73 -18.08
CA GLN A 79 25.65 -0.71 -17.36
C GLN A 79 24.16 -0.90 -17.59
N ILE A 80 23.72 -1.13 -18.84
CA ILE A 80 22.32 -1.42 -19.17
C ILE A 80 21.85 -2.62 -18.37
N LYS A 81 22.62 -3.71 -18.37
CA LYS A 81 22.27 -4.92 -17.63
C LYS A 81 22.12 -4.67 -16.13
N LYS A 82 23.04 -3.89 -15.53
CA LYS A 82 22.93 -3.48 -14.11
C LYS A 82 21.64 -2.69 -13.83
N HIS A 83 21.29 -1.74 -14.70
CA HIS A 83 20.04 -0.98 -14.56
C HIS A 83 18.80 -1.87 -14.74
N GLU A 84 18.81 -2.81 -15.68
CA GLU A 84 17.71 -3.78 -15.87
C GLU A 84 17.53 -4.70 -14.66
N ASP A 85 18.63 -5.21 -14.12
CA ASP A 85 18.58 -6.08 -12.93
C ASP A 85 18.06 -5.30 -11.71
N LYS A 86 18.46 -4.04 -11.57
CA LYS A 86 17.94 -3.13 -10.53
C LYS A 86 16.45 -2.83 -10.71
N VAL A 87 15.97 -2.64 -11.95
CA VAL A 87 14.53 -2.48 -12.24
C VAL A 87 13.77 -3.73 -11.81
N LYS A 88 14.24 -4.92 -12.18
CA LYS A 88 13.60 -6.19 -11.77
C LYS A 88 13.55 -6.36 -10.26
N GLU A 89 14.62 -6.01 -9.56
CA GLU A 89 14.66 -6.05 -8.10
C GLU A 89 13.63 -5.08 -7.49
N LEU A 90 13.60 -3.83 -7.96
CA LEU A 90 12.64 -2.82 -7.51
C LEU A 90 11.19 -3.22 -7.81
N GLU A 91 10.92 -3.85 -8.96
CA GLU A 91 9.60 -4.38 -9.31
C GLU A 91 9.16 -5.49 -8.35
N SER A 92 10.07 -6.40 -8.00
CA SER A 92 9.79 -7.46 -7.01
C SER A 92 9.45 -6.84 -5.65
N GLN A 93 10.27 -5.90 -5.18
CA GLN A 93 10.05 -5.19 -3.91
C GLN A 93 8.73 -4.41 -3.92
N GLN A 94 8.38 -3.77 -5.04
CA GLN A 94 7.12 -3.06 -5.20
C GLN A 94 5.92 -4.01 -5.10
N ARG A 95 5.97 -5.18 -5.77
CA ARG A 95 4.91 -6.20 -5.72
C ARG A 95 4.69 -6.71 -4.30
N ASP A 96 5.77 -7.03 -3.60
CA ASP A 96 5.71 -7.49 -2.21
C ASP A 96 5.11 -6.41 -1.30
N LYS A 97 5.51 -5.15 -1.50
CA LYS A 97 4.99 -4.03 -0.71
C LYS A 97 3.53 -3.73 -1.00
N ILE A 98 3.07 -3.87 -2.25
CA ILE A 98 1.65 -3.80 -2.61
C ILE A 98 0.87 -4.87 -1.85
N ALA A 99 1.37 -6.10 -1.82
CA ALA A 99 0.72 -7.20 -1.10
C ALA A 99 0.63 -6.90 0.41
N GLU A 100 1.67 -6.33 1.02
CA GLU A 100 1.68 -5.89 2.42
C GLU A 100 0.60 -4.83 2.69
N VAL A 101 0.54 -3.77 1.87
CA VAL A 101 -0.47 -2.71 1.98
C VAL A 101 -1.88 -3.28 1.88
N LEU A 102 -2.11 -4.21 0.94
CA LEU A 102 -3.42 -4.87 0.78
C LEU A 102 -3.80 -5.71 2.00
N LYS A 103 -2.84 -6.44 2.60
CA LYS A 103 -3.06 -7.21 3.84
C LYS A 103 -3.46 -6.28 4.99
N LEU A 104 -2.71 -5.19 5.21
CA LEU A 104 -3.01 -4.19 6.25
C LEU A 104 -4.39 -3.55 6.04
N ARG A 105 -4.72 -3.20 4.79
CA ARG A 105 -6.04 -2.62 4.45
C ARG A 105 -7.19 -3.58 4.76
N ARG A 106 -7.05 -4.87 4.44
CA ARG A 106 -8.05 -5.90 4.76
C ARG A 106 -8.23 -6.07 6.27
N LEU A 107 -7.13 -6.14 7.02
CA LEU A 107 -7.15 -6.26 8.48
C LEU A 107 -7.84 -5.05 9.14
N LYS A 108 -7.50 -3.84 8.71
CA LYS A 108 -8.14 -2.61 9.20
C LYS A 108 -9.65 -2.60 8.92
N LYS A 109 -10.07 -3.03 7.72
CA LYS A 109 -11.50 -3.14 7.38
C LYS A 109 -12.22 -4.15 8.28
N GLY A 110 -11.58 -5.30 8.55
CA GLY A 110 -12.11 -6.31 9.49
C GLY A 110 -12.25 -5.77 10.92
N LEU A 111 -11.23 -5.08 11.43
CA LEU A 111 -11.27 -4.45 12.75
C LEU A 111 -12.35 -3.36 12.86
N ALA A 112 -12.55 -2.57 11.79
CA ALA A 112 -13.60 -1.57 11.75
C ALA A 112 -14.99 -2.21 11.80
N LYS A 113 -15.18 -3.34 11.12
CA LYS A 113 -16.44 -4.10 11.16
C LYS A 113 -16.71 -4.68 12.55
N MET A 114 -15.73 -5.34 13.16
CA MET A 114 -15.85 -5.85 14.54
C MET A 114 -16.15 -4.73 15.54
N ARG A 115 -15.54 -3.55 15.35
CA ARG A 115 -15.81 -2.35 16.14
C ARG A 115 -17.28 -1.91 16.04
N THR A 116 -17.85 -1.89 14.83
CA THR A 116 -19.27 -1.54 14.64
C THR A 116 -20.20 -2.58 15.24
N GLU A 117 -19.90 -3.86 15.07
CA GLU A 117 -20.69 -4.97 15.62
C GLU A 117 -20.70 -4.94 17.16
N ALA A 118 -19.55 -4.74 17.79
CA ALA A 118 -19.44 -4.63 19.24
C ALA A 118 -20.26 -3.45 19.81
N LYS A 119 -20.30 -2.31 19.09
CA LYS A 119 -21.14 -1.17 19.49
C LYS A 119 -22.63 -1.51 19.40
N VAL A 120 -23.05 -2.17 18.33
CA VAL A 120 -24.45 -2.59 18.14
C VAL A 120 -24.87 -3.58 19.22
N GLN A 121 -24.03 -4.58 19.52
CA GLN A 121 -24.30 -5.54 20.59
C GLN A 121 -24.43 -4.87 21.95
N PHE A 122 -23.53 -3.94 22.28
CA PHE A 122 -23.60 -3.21 23.53
C PHE A 122 -24.89 -2.39 23.69
N ILE A 123 -25.33 -1.72 22.62
CA ILE A 123 -26.59 -0.96 22.63
C ILE A 123 -27.77 -1.91 22.88
N LYS A 124 -27.85 -3.03 22.15
CA LYS A 124 -28.90 -4.04 22.33
C LYS A 124 -28.93 -4.61 23.76
N GLU A 125 -27.76 -4.85 24.35
CA GLU A 125 -27.67 -5.32 25.74
C GLU A 125 -28.12 -4.26 26.74
N GLN A 126 -27.80 -2.97 26.53
CA GLN A 126 -28.31 -1.89 27.36
C GLN A 126 -29.83 -1.76 27.24
N GLU A 127 -30.37 -1.77 26.02
CA GLU A 127 -31.82 -1.70 25.77
C GLU A 127 -32.56 -2.86 26.44
N LYS A 128 -32.01 -4.08 26.37
CA LYS A 128 -32.58 -5.25 27.05
C LYS A 128 -32.60 -5.09 28.56
N LEU A 129 -31.52 -4.59 29.16
CA LEU A 129 -31.44 -4.36 30.60
C LEU A 129 -32.39 -3.25 31.05
N GLU A 130 -32.51 -2.17 30.27
CA GLU A 130 -33.44 -1.07 30.55
C GLU A 130 -34.90 -1.56 30.47
N GLN A 131 -35.24 -2.37 29.48
CA GLN A 131 -36.58 -2.98 29.37
C GLN A 131 -36.89 -3.90 30.56
N GLN A 132 -35.94 -4.75 30.96
CA GLN A 132 -36.12 -5.61 32.14
C GLN A 132 -36.36 -4.80 33.42
N GLN A 133 -35.63 -3.70 33.61
CA GLN A 133 -35.83 -2.82 34.77
C GLN A 133 -37.21 -2.16 34.75
N LEU A 134 -37.67 -1.68 33.59
CA LEU A 134 -39.01 -1.09 33.45
C LEU A 134 -40.12 -2.11 33.75
N ASP A 135 -39.98 -3.34 33.28
CA ASP A 135 -40.94 -4.42 33.54
C ASP A 135 -40.98 -4.80 35.03
N GLU A 136 -39.82 -4.88 35.68
CA GLU A 136 -39.69 -5.12 37.13
C GLU A 136 -40.35 -3.99 37.94
N ASP A 137 -40.04 -2.72 37.61
CA ASP A 137 -40.63 -1.56 38.28
C ASP A 137 -42.15 -1.48 38.08
N ALA A 138 -42.63 -1.76 36.87
CA ALA A 138 -44.07 -1.82 36.56
C ALA A 138 -44.77 -2.92 37.38
N THR A 139 -44.13 -4.09 37.51
CA THR A 139 -44.65 -5.20 38.32
C THR A 139 -44.74 -4.81 39.79
N ILE A 140 -43.70 -4.17 40.34
CA ILE A 140 -43.69 -3.69 41.73
C ILE A 140 -44.78 -2.64 41.96
N LEU A 141 -44.93 -1.68 41.04
CA LEU A 141 -45.96 -0.64 41.12
C LEU A 141 -47.38 -1.23 41.06
N PHE A 142 -47.60 -2.20 40.17
CA PHE A 142 -48.89 -2.89 40.04
C PHE A 142 -49.26 -3.64 41.32
N VAL A 143 -48.32 -4.42 41.88
CA VAL A 143 -48.52 -5.15 43.14
C VAL A 143 -48.83 -4.19 44.29
N ARG A 144 -48.09 -3.08 44.42
CA ARG A 144 -48.36 -2.05 45.44
C ARG A 144 -49.74 -1.43 45.31
N LYS A 145 -50.20 -1.14 44.09
CA LYS A 145 -51.53 -0.57 43.82
C LYS A 145 -52.67 -1.57 44.06
N ALA A 146 -52.41 -2.87 43.93
CA ALA A 146 -53.39 -3.91 44.21
C ALA A 146 -53.56 -4.22 45.72
N HIS A 147 -52.61 -3.78 46.55
CA HIS A 147 -52.63 -3.97 48.02
C HIS A 147 -53.00 -2.68 48.78
N SER A 148 -53.37 -1.62 48.06
CA SER A 148 -53.94 -0.36 48.59
C SER A 148 -55.41 -0.26 48.28
#